data_AF-A0A2U1S224-F1
#
_entry.id   AF-A0A2U1S224-F1
#
_cell.length_a   1.000
_cell.length_b   1.000
_cell.length_c   1.000
_cell.angle_alpha   90.00
_cell.angle_beta   90.00
_cell.angle_gamma   90.00
#
_symmetry.space_group_name_H-M   'P 1'
#
loop_
_entity.id
_entity.type
_entity.pdbx_description
1 polymer ?
#
loop_
_entity_poly.entity_id
_entity_poly.type
_entity_poly.pdbx_seq_one_letter_code
_entity_poly.pdbx_strand_id
1 'polypeptide(L)'
;MNQVIAPTSTGLTGLTVVSFESRLSAPMADLISRQGGASISAPALREIPSTEPTEAIEFAKALLAGQIDMVVWLSGVGARTLLTALEGAVSRSEFLAALSRIPSIVLGPKPQAALRELGIPISLTVPEPNTWREILSAFDEAVTPLQGRRVAVQEYGRSNPELVAGLEARGASVMPVSVYRWALPEDCGPLRRAVKAIIERRVDLVLFTTAIQVDHLLQVAAAEGLEEPLRAGLRETVVASIGPTCTNTLREHGLVVDLEPEHPKMGHLVQMAARHTHVLRRIKRARSVDVSGGARQKAEGRDPLHESPFLKACRLEPTPYTPIWIMRQAGRYMQEYREIRGKLSFLDLCHRSDLAAEVTVTAAERLGVDAAIIFGDILLVVEPMGVALEFTKGDGPVIHHPVRCGADLKRLRPVDMEESLSFLFEAVRLARAALPSNIPLIGFAGAPFTLASYMIEGRGSRQYQQTKTLMYRDPAAWHALMERLADVVSDYLNGQIAAGVQVVQLFDSWVGCLNPDDYREFVLPHTKRAITKLKPGVPVIHFGTDTTSL
;
A
#
# COMPACT_ATOMS: atom_id res chain seq x y z
N MET A 1 22.85 28.02 18.81
CA MET A 1 23.19 27.42 17.50
C MET A 1 22.13 26.38 17.21
N ASN A 2 21.06 26.79 16.52
CA ASN A 2 19.86 25.99 16.30
C ASN A 2 20.21 24.81 15.39
N GLN A 3 20.33 23.60 15.94
CA GLN A 3 20.10 22.41 15.16
C GLN A 3 18.58 22.32 14.92
N VAL A 4 18.13 23.05 13.89
CA VAL A 4 16.92 22.69 13.18
C VAL A 4 17.07 21.21 12.86
N ILE A 5 16.14 20.37 13.32
CA ILE A 5 16.03 18.98 12.88
C ILE A 5 15.98 19.06 11.35
N ALA A 6 17.09 18.74 10.69
CA ALA A 6 17.14 18.77 9.24
C ALA A 6 16.00 17.86 8.76
N PRO A 7 15.14 18.31 7.83
CA PRO A 7 14.10 17.45 7.29
C PRO A 7 14.77 16.16 6.83
N THR A 8 14.33 15.03 7.37
CA THR A 8 14.86 13.72 7.02
C THR A 8 14.61 13.50 5.54
N SER A 9 15.68 13.67 4.75
CA SER A 9 15.80 13.34 3.33
C SER A 9 14.52 13.55 2.50
N THR A 10 14.36 14.74 1.93
CA THR A 10 13.34 14.97 0.91
C THR A 10 13.75 14.32 -0.42
N GLY A 11 12.81 13.62 -1.05
CA GLY A 11 13.01 13.05 -2.37
C GLY A 11 13.66 11.67 -2.34
N LEU A 12 14.52 11.40 -3.32
CA LEU A 12 15.33 10.18 -3.44
C LEU A 12 16.81 10.43 -3.13
N THR A 13 17.11 11.53 -2.42
CA THR A 13 18.49 11.98 -2.16
C THR A 13 19.32 10.90 -1.47
N GLY A 14 20.43 10.51 -2.10
CA GLY A 14 21.33 9.49 -1.57
C GLY A 14 20.82 8.05 -1.70
N LEU A 15 19.74 7.83 -2.46
CA LEU A 15 19.23 6.50 -2.79
C LEU A 15 19.69 6.06 -4.17
N THR A 16 20.00 4.77 -4.30
CA THR A 16 20.28 4.11 -5.57
C THR A 16 19.01 3.48 -6.12
N VAL A 17 18.62 3.89 -7.33
CA VAL A 17 17.35 3.54 -7.96
C VAL A 17 17.60 2.80 -9.27
N VAL A 18 17.14 1.56 -9.37
CA VAL A 18 17.15 0.82 -10.64
C VAL A 18 15.83 1.04 -11.36
N SER A 19 15.88 1.35 -12.66
CA SER A 19 14.71 1.34 -13.53
C SER A 19 14.87 0.32 -14.65
N PHE A 20 13.82 -0.47 -14.88
CA PHE A 20 13.76 -1.44 -15.97
C PHE A 20 13.19 -0.89 -17.27
N GLU A 21 12.87 0.42 -17.30
CA GLU A 21 12.34 1.11 -18.48
C GLU A 21 13.35 1.08 -19.63
N SER A 22 12.87 0.81 -20.85
CA SER A 22 13.71 0.71 -22.03
C SER A 22 13.64 1.95 -22.90
N ARG A 23 12.44 2.26 -23.44
CA ARG A 23 12.26 3.33 -24.42
C ARG A 23 12.39 4.71 -23.81
N LEU A 24 11.87 4.84 -22.60
CA LEU A 24 11.87 6.10 -21.85
C LEU A 24 12.92 6.08 -20.73
N SER A 25 14.01 5.32 -20.92
CA SER A 25 15.08 5.15 -19.93
C SER A 25 15.75 6.49 -19.57
N ALA A 26 16.09 7.32 -20.56
CA ALA A 26 16.66 8.64 -20.32
C ALA A 26 15.67 9.60 -19.62
N PRO A 27 14.41 9.78 -20.09
CA PRO A 27 13.40 10.54 -19.34
C PRO A 27 13.16 10.03 -17.91
N MET A 28 13.15 8.72 -17.68
CA MET A 28 13.00 8.13 -16.36
C MET A 28 14.20 8.45 -15.46
N ALA A 29 15.43 8.35 -15.99
CA ALA A 29 16.64 8.71 -15.26
C ALA A 29 16.68 10.20 -14.90
N ASP A 30 16.16 11.08 -15.76
CA ASP A 30 15.99 12.51 -15.46
C ASP A 30 14.99 12.73 -14.32
N LEU A 31 13.81 12.07 -14.36
CA LEU A 31 12.82 12.15 -13.28
C LEU A 31 13.40 11.72 -11.92
N ILE A 32 14.17 10.64 -11.89
CA ILE A 32 14.85 10.14 -10.68
C ILE A 32 15.90 11.15 -10.20
N SER A 33 16.75 11.64 -11.10
CA SER A 33 17.82 12.60 -10.80
C SER A 33 17.26 13.93 -10.25
N ARG A 34 16.13 14.41 -10.78
CA ARG A 34 15.43 15.61 -10.28
C ARG A 34 14.94 15.46 -8.84
N GLN A 35 14.72 14.23 -8.38
CA GLN A 35 14.40 13.94 -6.97
C GLN A 35 15.67 13.69 -6.12
N GLY A 36 16.88 13.79 -6.69
CA GLY A 36 18.15 13.57 -6.00
C GLY A 36 18.66 12.12 -5.98
N GLY A 37 17.97 11.20 -6.66
CA GLY A 37 18.35 9.78 -6.71
C GLY A 37 19.44 9.47 -7.73
N ALA A 38 20.28 8.49 -7.43
CA ALA A 38 21.24 7.93 -8.37
C ALA A 38 20.56 6.85 -9.23
N SER A 39 20.33 7.16 -10.52
CA SER A 39 19.65 6.25 -11.44
C SER A 39 20.60 5.21 -12.05
N ILE A 40 20.21 3.94 -11.98
CA ILE A 40 20.80 2.82 -12.72
C ILE A 40 19.78 2.40 -13.78
N SER A 41 20.10 2.67 -15.04
CA SER A 41 19.30 2.20 -16.18
C SER A 41 19.61 0.73 -16.47
N ALA A 42 18.60 -0.12 -16.37
CA ALA A 42 18.69 -1.55 -16.67
C ALA A 42 17.55 -1.97 -17.61
N PRO A 43 17.55 -1.52 -18.88
CA PRO A 43 16.50 -1.85 -19.84
C PRO A 43 16.24 -3.36 -19.84
N ALA A 44 15.00 -3.78 -19.65
CA ALA A 44 14.65 -5.20 -19.62
C ALA A 44 13.82 -5.65 -20.83
N LEU A 45 13.67 -4.77 -21.83
CA LEU A 45 12.73 -4.99 -22.93
C LEU A 45 13.24 -4.38 -24.24
N ARG A 46 13.07 -5.08 -25.35
CA ARG A 46 13.07 -4.48 -26.70
C ARG A 46 11.93 -5.04 -27.52
N GLU A 47 11.51 -4.28 -28.52
CA GLU A 47 10.64 -4.81 -29.57
C GLU A 47 11.51 -5.32 -30.72
N ILE A 48 11.24 -6.54 -31.15
CA ILE A 48 11.82 -7.09 -32.36
C ILE A 48 10.66 -7.18 -33.37
N PRO A 49 10.71 -6.43 -34.48
CA PRO A 49 9.78 -6.63 -35.59
C PRO A 49 9.81 -8.09 -36.03
N SER A 50 8.66 -8.65 -36.45
CA SER A 50 8.68 -10.03 -36.96
C SER A 50 9.59 -10.11 -38.20
N THR A 51 10.56 -11.01 -38.19
CA THR A 51 11.48 -11.24 -39.31
C THR A 51 10.77 -11.88 -40.51
N GLU A 52 9.68 -12.62 -40.24
CA GLU A 52 8.75 -13.14 -41.22
C GLU A 52 7.34 -12.78 -40.75
N PRO A 53 6.69 -11.76 -41.33
CA PRO A 53 5.38 -11.30 -40.87
C PRO A 53 4.26 -12.21 -41.40
N THR A 54 4.39 -13.53 -41.24
CA THR A 54 3.47 -14.54 -41.78
C THR A 54 2.04 -14.28 -41.34
N GLU A 55 1.81 -14.07 -40.05
CA GLU A 55 0.48 -13.76 -39.50
C GLU A 55 -0.08 -12.44 -40.06
N ALA A 56 0.77 -11.43 -40.23
CA ALA A 56 0.37 -10.15 -40.83
C ALA A 56 -0.05 -10.32 -42.29
N ILE A 57 0.73 -11.07 -43.07
CA ILE A 57 0.48 -11.35 -44.48
C ILE A 57 -0.77 -12.22 -44.64
N GLU A 58 -0.96 -13.24 -43.80
CA GLU A 58 -2.16 -14.07 -43.76
C GLU A 58 -3.40 -13.23 -43.43
N PHE A 59 -3.30 -12.37 -42.43
CA PHE A 59 -4.34 -11.41 -42.10
C PHE A 59 -4.69 -10.50 -43.28
N ALA A 60 -3.68 -9.93 -43.95
CA ALA A 60 -3.92 -9.06 -45.10
C ALA A 60 -4.59 -9.79 -46.27
N LYS A 61 -4.16 -11.03 -46.57
CA LYS A 61 -4.79 -11.88 -47.59
C LYS A 61 -6.23 -12.23 -47.22
N ALA A 62 -6.46 -12.62 -45.96
CA ALA A 62 -7.80 -12.93 -45.46
C ALA A 62 -8.71 -11.69 -45.53
N LEU A 63 -8.22 -10.52 -45.13
CA LEU A 63 -8.97 -9.26 -45.20
C LEU A 63 -9.36 -8.91 -46.65
N LEU A 64 -8.41 -8.98 -47.59
CA LEU A 64 -8.65 -8.71 -49.01
C LEU A 64 -9.62 -9.73 -49.64
N ALA A 65 -9.61 -10.97 -49.17
CA ALA A 65 -10.56 -12.01 -49.57
C ALA A 65 -11.95 -11.86 -48.92
N GLY A 66 -12.20 -10.82 -48.12
CA GLY A 66 -13.45 -10.65 -47.38
C GLY A 66 -13.63 -11.69 -46.27
N GLN A 67 -12.53 -12.24 -45.76
CA GLN A 67 -12.52 -13.29 -44.74
C GLN A 67 -12.37 -12.77 -43.31
N ILE A 68 -12.30 -11.46 -43.13
CA ILE A 68 -12.29 -10.82 -41.82
C ILE A 68 -13.50 -9.91 -41.73
N ASP A 69 -14.25 -10.03 -40.63
CA ASP A 69 -15.48 -9.27 -40.43
C ASP A 69 -15.28 -8.05 -39.54
N MET A 70 -14.21 -8.01 -38.72
CA MET A 70 -13.81 -6.86 -37.89
C MET A 70 -12.39 -7.02 -37.35
N VAL A 71 -11.81 -5.93 -36.83
CA VAL A 71 -10.47 -5.92 -36.22
C VAL A 71 -10.49 -5.27 -34.83
N VAL A 72 -9.87 -5.94 -33.86
CA VAL A 72 -9.57 -5.41 -32.53
C VAL A 72 -8.11 -4.97 -32.47
N TRP A 73 -7.87 -3.72 -32.10
CA TRP A 73 -6.55 -3.10 -32.06
C TRP A 73 -6.07 -2.90 -30.63
N LEU A 74 -5.13 -3.74 -30.20
CA LEU A 74 -4.57 -3.67 -28.84
C LEU A 74 -3.38 -2.69 -28.75
N SER A 75 -2.68 -2.42 -29.86
CA SER A 75 -1.45 -1.62 -29.86
C SER A 75 -1.41 -0.57 -30.98
N GLY A 76 -1.15 0.68 -30.61
CA GLY A 76 -0.88 1.74 -31.59
C GLY A 76 0.48 1.59 -32.27
N VAL A 77 1.45 0.91 -31.65
CA VAL A 77 2.71 0.55 -32.32
C VAL A 77 2.43 -0.51 -33.37
N GLY A 78 1.73 -1.58 -32.96
CA GLY A 78 1.42 -2.67 -33.87
C GLY A 78 0.53 -2.25 -35.04
N ALA A 79 -0.41 -1.32 -34.85
CA ALA A 79 -1.16 -0.71 -35.96
C ALA A 79 -0.26 -0.03 -36.99
N ARG A 80 0.77 0.70 -36.57
CA ARG A 80 1.74 1.37 -37.47
C ARG A 80 2.68 0.35 -38.11
N THR A 81 3.23 -0.55 -37.31
CA THR A 81 4.18 -1.59 -37.75
C THR A 81 3.56 -2.57 -38.73
N LEU A 82 2.25 -2.83 -38.62
CA LEU A 82 1.52 -3.71 -39.54
C LEU A 82 1.66 -3.27 -40.99
N LEU A 83 1.55 -1.96 -41.30
CA LEU A 83 1.70 -1.50 -42.68
C LEU A 83 3.12 -1.70 -43.20
N THR A 84 4.12 -1.42 -42.37
CA THR A 84 5.52 -1.67 -42.72
C THR A 84 5.78 -3.16 -42.94
N ALA A 85 5.19 -4.02 -42.11
CA ALA A 85 5.29 -5.48 -42.24
C ALA A 85 4.63 -6.03 -43.52
N LEU A 86 3.73 -5.26 -44.14
CA LEU A 86 3.03 -5.62 -45.37
C LEU A 86 3.67 -5.05 -46.63
N GLU A 87 4.72 -4.23 -46.51
CA GLU A 87 5.43 -3.65 -47.65
C GLU A 87 5.97 -4.76 -48.57
N GLY A 88 5.65 -4.67 -49.87
CA GLY A 88 6.03 -5.67 -50.86
C GLY A 88 5.17 -6.93 -50.91
N ALA A 89 4.31 -7.17 -49.92
CA ALA A 89 3.41 -8.33 -49.89
C ALA A 89 2.00 -8.03 -50.44
N VAL A 90 1.45 -6.85 -50.13
CA VAL A 90 0.12 -6.40 -50.58
C VAL A 90 0.13 -4.90 -50.91
N SER A 91 -0.78 -4.45 -51.77
CA SER A 91 -0.94 -3.02 -52.06
C SER A 91 -1.47 -2.27 -50.83
N ARG A 92 -0.75 -1.23 -50.40
CA ARG A 92 -1.13 -0.39 -49.26
C ARG A 92 -2.51 0.23 -49.43
N SER A 93 -2.83 0.74 -50.62
CA SER A 93 -4.12 1.40 -50.88
C SER A 93 -5.29 0.41 -50.82
N GLU A 94 -5.11 -0.79 -51.39
CA GLU A 94 -6.12 -1.85 -51.38
C GLU A 94 -6.38 -2.37 -49.96
N PHE A 95 -5.30 -2.60 -49.20
CA PHE A 95 -5.39 -3.04 -47.82
C PHE A 95 -6.12 -2.01 -46.94
N LEU A 96 -5.75 -0.72 -47.00
CA LEU A 96 -6.41 0.33 -46.23
C LEU A 96 -7.88 0.51 -46.65
N ALA A 97 -8.18 0.38 -47.94
CA ALA A 97 -9.56 0.45 -48.44
C ALA A 97 -10.41 -0.74 -47.95
N ALA A 98 -9.86 -1.95 -47.94
CA ALA A 98 -10.53 -3.13 -47.39
C ALA A 98 -10.73 -3.00 -45.87
N LEU A 99 -9.70 -2.54 -45.15
CA LEU A 99 -9.75 -2.34 -43.71
C LEU A 99 -10.80 -1.29 -43.31
N SER A 100 -10.95 -0.22 -44.10
CA SER A 100 -11.93 0.84 -43.84
C SER A 100 -13.39 0.41 -44.04
N ARG A 101 -13.63 -0.74 -44.67
CA ARG A 101 -14.99 -1.29 -44.89
C ARG A 101 -15.50 -2.12 -43.73
N ILE A 102 -14.62 -2.53 -42.81
CA ILE A 102 -14.97 -3.39 -41.68
C ILE A 102 -14.81 -2.63 -40.36
N PRO A 103 -15.54 -3.02 -39.30
CA PRO A 103 -15.43 -2.34 -38.02
C PRO A 103 -14.04 -2.46 -37.39
N SER A 104 -13.56 -1.34 -36.86
CA SER A 104 -12.33 -1.29 -36.03
C SER A 104 -12.66 -0.92 -34.59
N ILE A 105 -12.25 -1.80 -33.67
CA ILE A 105 -12.43 -1.66 -32.22
C ILE A 105 -11.06 -1.33 -31.61
N VAL A 106 -10.93 -0.22 -30.88
CA VAL A 106 -9.63 0.24 -30.36
C VAL A 106 -9.57 0.21 -28.83
N LEU A 107 -8.45 -0.31 -28.30
CA LEU A 107 -8.17 -0.33 -26.86
C LEU A 107 -7.49 0.98 -26.43
N GLY A 108 -8.30 2.01 -26.21
CA GLY A 108 -7.86 3.29 -25.66
C GLY A 108 -7.20 4.26 -26.67
N PRO A 109 -6.58 5.33 -26.18
CA PRO A 109 -6.20 6.50 -27.00
C PRO A 109 -5.00 6.24 -27.92
N LYS A 110 -4.10 5.31 -27.58
CA LYS A 110 -2.89 5.05 -28.38
C LYS A 110 -3.19 4.35 -29.72
N PRO A 111 -3.93 3.23 -29.77
CA PRO A 111 -4.39 2.67 -31.05
C PRO A 111 -5.32 3.63 -31.80
N GLN A 112 -6.18 4.37 -31.09
CA GLN A 112 -7.04 5.38 -31.69
C GLN A 112 -6.26 6.46 -32.47
N ALA A 113 -5.18 6.99 -31.89
CA ALA A 113 -4.31 7.95 -32.58
C ALA A 113 -3.66 7.33 -33.82
N ALA A 114 -3.14 6.10 -33.71
CA ALA A 114 -2.55 5.39 -34.83
C ALA A 114 -3.54 5.17 -35.97
N LEU A 115 -4.76 4.72 -35.70
CA LEU A 115 -5.78 4.51 -36.74
C LEU A 115 -6.19 5.82 -37.43
N ARG A 116 -6.30 6.91 -36.68
CA ARG A 116 -6.59 8.24 -37.25
C ARG A 116 -5.50 8.71 -38.19
N GLU A 117 -4.22 8.52 -37.84
CA GLU A 117 -3.09 8.81 -38.73
C GLU A 117 -3.15 7.99 -40.03
N LEU A 118 -3.69 6.76 -39.96
CA LEU A 118 -3.86 5.87 -41.10
C LEU A 118 -5.16 6.11 -41.89
N GLY A 119 -6.01 7.03 -41.44
CA GLY A 119 -7.31 7.32 -42.07
C GLY A 119 -8.35 6.19 -41.90
N ILE A 120 -8.17 5.28 -40.94
CA ILE A 120 -9.08 4.16 -40.70
C ILE A 120 -10.22 4.60 -39.77
N PRO A 121 -11.51 4.46 -40.18
CA PRO A 121 -12.65 4.76 -39.33
C PRO A 121 -12.67 3.86 -38.08
N ILE A 122 -12.98 4.46 -36.92
CA ILE A 122 -13.09 3.73 -35.66
C ILE A 122 -14.57 3.54 -35.36
N SER A 123 -14.98 2.29 -35.20
CA SER A 123 -16.38 1.92 -34.94
C SER A 123 -16.70 1.90 -33.46
N LEU A 124 -15.74 1.48 -32.63
CA LEU A 124 -15.91 1.38 -31.19
C LEU A 124 -14.60 1.73 -30.48
N THR A 125 -14.68 2.57 -29.46
CA THR A 125 -13.56 2.85 -28.55
C THR A 125 -13.88 2.23 -27.19
N VAL A 126 -13.02 1.33 -26.73
CA VAL A 126 -13.19 0.64 -25.45
C VAL A 126 -12.95 1.64 -24.31
N PRO A 127 -13.84 1.71 -23.31
CA PRO A 127 -13.71 2.65 -22.21
C PRO A 127 -12.53 2.32 -21.27
N GLU A 128 -12.13 3.30 -20.45
CA GLU A 128 -11.20 3.06 -19.35
C GLU A 128 -11.79 2.03 -18.36
N PRO A 129 -10.98 1.12 -17.77
CA PRO A 129 -9.52 1.13 -17.68
C PRO A 129 -8.73 0.55 -18.88
N ASN A 130 -9.37 0.28 -20.03
CA ASN A 130 -8.71 -0.26 -21.22
C ASN A 130 -8.07 -1.65 -21.02
N THR A 131 -8.77 -2.61 -20.39
CA THR A 131 -8.31 -4.00 -20.32
C THR A 131 -9.08 -4.88 -21.30
N TRP A 132 -8.63 -6.13 -21.45
CA TRP A 132 -9.31 -7.11 -22.29
C TRP A 132 -10.75 -7.40 -21.81
N ARG A 133 -11.05 -7.21 -20.52
CA ARG A 133 -12.40 -7.41 -19.99
C ARG A 133 -13.36 -6.35 -20.52
N GLU A 134 -12.92 -5.10 -20.60
CA GLU A 134 -13.73 -4.02 -21.17
C GLU A 134 -13.93 -4.20 -22.68
N ILE A 135 -13.00 -4.87 -23.39
CA ILE A 135 -13.24 -5.26 -24.79
C ILE A 135 -14.46 -6.18 -24.86
N LEU A 136 -14.51 -7.22 -24.02
CA LEU A 136 -15.62 -8.17 -24.00
C LEU A 136 -16.93 -7.50 -23.58
N SER A 137 -16.91 -6.64 -22.54
CA SER A 137 -18.09 -5.86 -22.11
C SER A 137 -18.58 -4.95 -23.23
N ALA A 138 -17.67 -4.27 -23.94
CA ALA A 138 -18.03 -3.37 -25.02
C ALA A 138 -18.68 -4.13 -26.20
N PHE A 139 -18.32 -5.40 -26.42
CA PHE A 139 -19.03 -6.25 -27.38
C PHE A 139 -20.40 -6.72 -26.87
N ASP A 140 -20.53 -7.01 -25.57
CA ASP A 140 -21.81 -7.41 -24.97
C ASP A 140 -22.83 -6.26 -24.98
N GLU A 141 -22.36 -5.03 -24.83
CA GLU A 141 -23.18 -3.81 -24.87
C GLU A 141 -23.47 -3.33 -26.30
N ALA A 142 -22.58 -3.64 -27.24
CA ALA A 142 -22.79 -3.30 -28.65
C ALA A 142 -23.86 -4.20 -29.28
N VAL A 143 -24.75 -3.63 -30.08
CA VAL A 143 -25.79 -4.36 -30.84
C VAL A 143 -25.19 -5.27 -31.94
N THR A 144 -23.86 -5.41 -32.03
CA THR A 144 -23.17 -6.16 -33.07
C THR A 144 -22.91 -7.60 -32.62
N PRO A 145 -23.61 -8.62 -33.16
CA PRO A 145 -23.40 -10.00 -32.72
C PRO A 145 -22.03 -10.52 -33.16
N LEU A 146 -21.31 -11.16 -32.22
CA LEU A 146 -20.03 -11.84 -32.50
C LEU A 146 -20.20 -13.25 -33.08
N GLN A 147 -21.39 -13.85 -32.94
CA GLN A 147 -21.66 -15.21 -33.40
C GLN A 147 -21.37 -15.37 -34.91
N GLY A 148 -20.46 -16.28 -35.24
CA GLY A 148 -20.05 -16.59 -36.61
C GLY A 148 -19.14 -15.54 -37.26
N ARG A 149 -18.71 -14.50 -36.53
CA ARG A 149 -17.81 -13.46 -37.04
C ARG A 149 -16.35 -13.89 -36.95
N ARG A 150 -15.55 -13.51 -37.93
CA ARG A 150 -14.10 -13.68 -37.96
C ARG A 150 -13.44 -12.39 -37.51
N VAL A 151 -12.83 -12.43 -36.33
CA VAL A 151 -12.28 -11.27 -35.64
C VAL A 151 -10.76 -11.35 -35.71
N ALA A 152 -10.14 -10.41 -36.40
CA ALA A 152 -8.69 -10.26 -36.30
C ALA A 152 -8.33 -9.48 -35.04
N VAL A 153 -7.34 -9.95 -34.29
CA VAL A 153 -6.85 -9.29 -33.07
C VAL A 153 -5.41 -8.89 -33.29
N GLN A 154 -5.20 -7.59 -33.51
CA GLN A 154 -3.86 -7.02 -33.61
C GLN A 154 -3.23 -7.00 -32.21
N GLU A 155 -2.19 -7.82 -32.01
CA GLU A 155 -1.60 -8.09 -30.69
C GLU A 155 -0.57 -7.05 -30.24
N TYR A 156 -0.37 -6.90 -28.93
CA TYR A 156 0.61 -5.94 -28.39
C TYR A 156 2.01 -6.56 -28.17
N GLY A 157 2.41 -7.54 -28.98
CA GLY A 157 3.73 -8.18 -28.92
C GLY A 157 3.80 -9.48 -28.09
N ARG A 158 2.65 -9.93 -27.58
CA ARG A 158 2.39 -11.24 -26.97
C ARG A 158 0.90 -11.54 -27.15
N SER A 159 0.56 -12.83 -27.22
CA SER A 159 -0.83 -13.26 -27.25
C SER A 159 -1.55 -13.08 -25.92
N ASN A 160 -2.87 -12.89 -26.00
CA ASN A 160 -3.78 -12.77 -24.86
C ASN A 160 -4.82 -13.91 -24.94
N PRO A 161 -4.51 -15.09 -24.38
CA PRO A 161 -5.39 -16.26 -24.45
C PRO A 161 -6.77 -16.01 -23.84
N GLU A 162 -6.86 -15.18 -22.79
CA GLU A 162 -8.13 -14.88 -22.13
C GLU A 162 -9.07 -14.06 -23.02
N LEU A 163 -8.53 -13.08 -23.74
CA LEU A 163 -9.28 -12.33 -24.74
C LEU A 163 -9.74 -13.23 -25.89
N VAL A 164 -8.83 -14.07 -26.40
CA VAL A 164 -9.13 -15.01 -27.49
C VAL A 164 -10.27 -15.95 -27.06
N ALA A 165 -10.11 -16.64 -25.93
CA ALA A 165 -11.12 -17.52 -25.38
C ALA A 165 -12.45 -16.79 -25.08
N GLY A 166 -12.39 -15.55 -24.60
CA GLY A 166 -13.57 -14.74 -24.33
C GLY A 166 -14.37 -14.35 -25.58
N LEU A 167 -13.68 -14.09 -26.69
CA LEU A 167 -14.29 -13.83 -28.00
C LEU A 167 -14.83 -15.12 -28.61
N GLU A 168 -14.09 -16.23 -28.53
CA GLU A 168 -14.52 -17.55 -29.02
C GLU A 168 -15.75 -18.07 -28.28
N ALA A 169 -15.83 -17.87 -26.96
CA ALA A 169 -17.00 -18.20 -26.16
C ALA A 169 -18.26 -17.42 -26.59
N ARG A 170 -18.10 -16.28 -27.27
CA ARG A 170 -19.18 -15.48 -27.88
C ARG A 170 -19.44 -15.85 -29.35
N GLY A 171 -18.86 -16.97 -29.81
CA GLY A 171 -19.07 -17.54 -31.13
C GLY A 171 -18.24 -16.91 -32.25
N ALA A 172 -17.24 -16.09 -31.93
CA ALA A 172 -16.31 -15.57 -32.93
C ALA A 172 -15.21 -16.60 -33.27
N SER A 173 -14.72 -16.57 -34.50
CA SER A 173 -13.44 -17.19 -34.88
C SER A 173 -12.37 -16.12 -34.78
N VAL A 174 -11.32 -16.35 -33.99
CA VAL A 174 -10.29 -15.34 -33.74
C VAL A 174 -9.04 -15.62 -34.57
N MET A 175 -8.52 -14.59 -35.23
CA MET A 175 -7.23 -14.61 -35.92
C MET A 175 -6.26 -13.66 -35.19
N PRO A 176 -5.28 -14.17 -34.44
CA PRO A 176 -4.21 -13.36 -33.88
C PRO A 176 -3.36 -12.74 -35.00
N VAL A 177 -2.97 -11.47 -34.83
CA VAL A 177 -2.11 -10.76 -35.78
C VAL A 177 -0.94 -10.13 -35.02
N SER A 178 0.16 -10.87 -34.91
CA SER A 178 1.41 -10.39 -34.33
C SER A 178 2.34 -9.82 -35.40
N VAL A 179 2.83 -8.61 -35.17
CA VAL A 179 3.73 -7.89 -36.10
C VAL A 179 5.08 -7.54 -35.47
N TYR A 180 5.19 -7.71 -34.16
CA TYR A 180 6.42 -7.61 -33.39
C TYR A 180 6.30 -8.54 -32.18
N ARG A 181 7.43 -8.86 -31.57
CA ARG A 181 7.45 -9.55 -30.27
C ARG A 181 8.29 -8.79 -29.28
N TRP A 182 7.93 -8.92 -28.01
CA TRP A 182 8.80 -8.52 -26.94
C TRP A 182 9.95 -9.51 -26.80
N ALA A 183 11.15 -8.99 -26.61
CA ALA A 183 12.33 -9.80 -26.36
C ALA A 183 13.25 -9.12 -25.35
N LEU A 184 14.19 -9.89 -24.84
CA LEU A 184 15.31 -9.36 -24.07
C LEU A 184 16.14 -8.40 -24.93
N PRO A 185 16.75 -7.36 -24.32
CA PRO A 185 17.71 -6.49 -25.00
C PRO A 185 18.86 -7.29 -25.63
N GLU A 186 19.50 -6.73 -26.67
CA GLU A 186 20.69 -7.34 -27.27
C GLU A 186 21.82 -7.48 -26.25
N ASP A 187 22.06 -6.41 -25.50
CA ASP A 187 22.95 -6.43 -24.35
C ASP A 187 22.16 -6.56 -23.04
N CYS A 188 22.15 -7.78 -22.49
CA CYS A 188 21.60 -8.05 -21.16
C CYS A 188 22.59 -7.70 -20.02
N GLY A 189 23.79 -7.20 -20.32
CA GLY A 189 24.80 -6.80 -19.33
C GLY A 189 24.30 -5.84 -18.25
N PRO A 190 23.57 -4.74 -18.60
CA PRO A 190 22.96 -3.85 -17.62
C PRO A 190 21.97 -4.57 -16.69
N LEU A 191 21.12 -5.43 -17.24
CA LEU A 191 20.12 -6.18 -16.47
C LEU A 191 20.79 -7.16 -15.49
N ARG A 192 21.82 -7.89 -15.92
CA ARG A 192 22.62 -8.77 -15.04
C ARG A 192 23.32 -8.01 -13.92
N ARG A 193 23.88 -6.82 -14.21
CA ARG A 193 24.49 -5.96 -13.18
C ARG A 193 23.46 -5.46 -12.17
N ALA A 194 22.25 -5.13 -12.63
CA ALA A 194 21.15 -4.75 -11.74
C ALA A 194 20.73 -5.91 -10.84
N VAL A 195 20.58 -7.13 -11.37
CA VAL A 195 20.32 -8.35 -10.57
C VAL A 195 21.36 -8.51 -9.46
N LYS A 196 22.65 -8.46 -9.80
CA LYS A 196 23.73 -8.55 -8.81
C LYS A 196 23.69 -7.42 -7.79
N ALA A 197 23.41 -6.19 -8.22
CA ALA A 197 23.29 -5.04 -7.32
C ALA A 197 22.13 -5.17 -6.32
N ILE A 198 21.01 -5.75 -6.74
CA ILE A 198 19.86 -6.04 -5.85
C ILE A 198 20.25 -7.12 -4.84
N ILE A 199 20.85 -8.23 -5.29
CA ILE A 199 21.31 -9.32 -4.43
C ILE A 199 22.31 -8.83 -3.39
N GLU A 200 23.25 -7.97 -3.81
CA GLU A 200 24.28 -7.39 -2.95
C GLU A 200 23.78 -6.21 -2.09
N ARG A 201 22.47 -5.92 -2.10
CA ARG A 201 21.83 -4.85 -1.30
C ARG A 201 22.39 -3.45 -1.58
N ARG A 202 22.87 -3.24 -2.81
CA ARG A 202 23.36 -1.93 -3.31
C ARG A 202 22.27 -1.09 -3.95
N VAL A 203 21.03 -1.59 -4.00
CA VAL A 203 19.87 -0.93 -4.59
C VAL A 203 18.83 -0.69 -3.51
N ASP A 204 18.35 0.54 -3.42
CA ASP A 204 17.35 0.96 -2.42
C ASP A 204 15.93 0.90 -2.97
N LEU A 205 15.77 1.11 -4.28
CA LEU A 205 14.49 1.17 -4.98
C LEU A 205 14.59 0.55 -6.37
N VAL A 206 13.59 -0.26 -6.75
CA VAL A 206 13.40 -0.75 -8.12
C VAL A 206 12.08 -0.23 -8.69
N LEU A 207 12.10 0.19 -9.95
CA LEU A 207 10.94 0.71 -10.67
C LEU A 207 10.57 -0.18 -11.86
N PHE A 208 9.36 -0.72 -11.84
CA PHE A 208 8.76 -1.44 -12.96
C PHE A 208 7.70 -0.59 -13.66
N THR A 209 7.79 -0.49 -14.98
CA THR A 209 6.88 0.26 -15.86
C THR A 209 6.03 -0.63 -16.76
N THR A 210 6.26 -1.95 -16.77
CA THR A 210 5.41 -2.93 -17.46
C THR A 210 5.61 -4.33 -16.90
N ALA A 211 4.57 -5.18 -16.99
CA ALA A 211 4.58 -6.57 -16.53
C ALA A 211 5.72 -7.39 -17.14
N ILE A 212 6.04 -7.17 -18.42
CA ILE A 212 7.04 -7.96 -19.16
C ILE A 212 8.44 -7.80 -18.59
N GLN A 213 8.75 -6.64 -17.99
CA GLN A 213 10.05 -6.42 -17.34
C GLN A 213 10.26 -7.39 -16.17
N VAL A 214 9.19 -7.80 -15.50
CA VAL A 214 9.23 -8.77 -14.39
C VAL A 214 9.65 -10.13 -14.91
N ASP A 215 8.97 -10.62 -15.94
CA ASP A 215 9.24 -11.91 -16.57
C ASP A 215 10.69 -11.97 -17.08
N HIS A 216 11.13 -10.93 -17.79
CA HIS A 216 12.48 -10.85 -18.34
C HIS A 216 13.57 -10.74 -17.26
N LEU A 217 13.32 -9.99 -16.18
CA LEU A 217 14.26 -9.90 -15.06
C LEU A 217 14.46 -11.29 -14.41
N LEU A 218 13.36 -12.00 -14.15
CA LEU A 218 13.41 -13.34 -13.57
C LEU A 218 14.03 -14.35 -14.53
N GLN A 219 13.71 -14.29 -15.82
CA GLN A 219 14.32 -15.14 -16.85
C GLN A 219 15.85 -14.98 -16.89
N VAL A 220 16.36 -13.73 -16.84
CA VAL A 220 17.80 -13.46 -16.84
C VAL A 220 18.46 -13.93 -15.55
N ALA A 221 17.80 -13.76 -14.40
CA ALA A 221 18.30 -14.27 -13.14
C ALA A 221 18.33 -15.81 -13.10
N ALA A 222 17.29 -16.48 -13.60
CA ALA A 222 17.19 -17.93 -13.69
C ALA A 222 18.28 -18.53 -14.58
N ALA A 223 18.57 -17.89 -15.73
CA ALA A 223 19.65 -18.31 -16.62
C ALA A 223 21.05 -18.26 -15.96
N GLU A 224 21.24 -17.47 -14.90
CA GLU A 224 22.47 -17.42 -14.11
C GLU A 224 22.38 -18.20 -12.78
N GLY A 225 21.26 -18.90 -12.51
CA GLY A 225 21.04 -19.57 -11.22
C GLY A 225 20.86 -18.62 -10.04
N LEU A 226 20.47 -17.36 -10.30
CA LEU A 226 20.36 -16.28 -9.32
C LEU A 226 18.91 -15.88 -8.99
N GLU A 227 17.92 -16.68 -9.40
CA GLU A 227 16.50 -16.35 -9.19
C GLU A 227 16.12 -16.23 -7.70
N GLU A 228 16.39 -17.26 -6.89
CA GLU A 228 16.12 -17.21 -5.44
C GLU A 228 16.90 -16.11 -4.70
N PRO A 229 18.22 -15.93 -4.94
CA PRO A 229 18.95 -14.78 -4.41
C PRO A 229 18.33 -13.43 -4.79
N LEU A 230 17.88 -13.27 -6.04
CA LEU A 230 17.21 -12.06 -6.50
C LEU A 230 15.89 -11.84 -5.75
N ARG A 231 15.07 -12.90 -5.61
CA ARG A 231 13.81 -12.85 -4.86
C ARG A 231 14.05 -12.41 -3.42
N ALA A 232 15.07 -12.94 -2.75
CA ALA A 232 15.46 -12.52 -1.42
C ALA A 232 15.89 -11.04 -1.38
N GLY A 233 16.71 -10.59 -2.34
CA GLY A 233 17.10 -9.17 -2.44
C GLY A 233 15.90 -8.25 -2.64
N LEU A 234 14.96 -8.61 -3.53
CA LEU A 234 13.75 -7.83 -3.80
C LEU A 234 12.80 -7.73 -2.59
N ARG A 235 12.79 -8.72 -1.68
CA ARG A 235 12.01 -8.61 -0.42
C ARG A 235 12.52 -7.46 0.45
N GLU A 236 13.82 -7.14 0.38
CA GLU A 236 14.48 -6.12 1.20
C GLU A 236 14.64 -4.77 0.49
N THR A 237 14.56 -4.74 -0.84
CA THR A 237 14.54 -3.52 -1.66
C THR A 237 13.12 -2.96 -1.78
N VAL A 238 12.95 -1.64 -1.84
CA VAL A 238 11.62 -1.05 -2.10
C VAL A 238 11.25 -1.33 -3.57
N VAL A 239 10.07 -1.91 -3.80
CA VAL A 239 9.56 -2.28 -5.12
C VAL A 239 8.38 -1.39 -5.47
N ALA A 240 8.54 -0.62 -6.55
CA ALA A 240 7.48 0.22 -7.09
C ALA A 240 7.04 -0.25 -8.48
N SER A 241 5.73 -0.36 -8.65
CA SER A 241 5.07 -0.76 -9.88
C SER A 241 4.27 0.42 -10.43
N ILE A 242 4.29 0.64 -11.75
CA ILE A 242 3.57 1.75 -12.36
C ILE A 242 2.04 1.61 -12.28
N GLY A 243 1.50 0.40 -12.14
CA GLY A 243 0.06 0.20 -12.15
C GLY A 243 -0.39 -1.26 -12.02
N PRO A 244 -1.71 -1.50 -12.00
CA PRO A 244 -2.31 -2.75 -11.52
C PRO A 244 -1.90 -3.98 -12.32
N THR A 245 -1.79 -3.88 -13.66
CA THR A 245 -1.36 -5.02 -14.50
C THR A 245 0.05 -5.48 -14.14
N CYS A 246 0.99 -4.54 -13.98
CA CYS A 246 2.37 -4.88 -13.61
C CYS A 246 2.46 -5.38 -12.16
N THR A 247 1.66 -4.79 -11.26
CA THR A 247 1.56 -5.22 -9.86
C THR A 247 1.02 -6.64 -9.73
N ASN A 248 0.01 -7.01 -10.52
CA ASN A 248 -0.54 -8.36 -10.52
C ASN A 248 0.51 -9.38 -10.96
N THR A 249 1.24 -9.09 -12.04
CA THR A 249 2.35 -9.96 -12.47
C THR A 249 3.45 -10.09 -11.42
N LEU A 250 3.85 -9.00 -10.75
CA LEU A 250 4.78 -9.07 -9.61
C LEU A 250 4.27 -10.01 -8.52
N ARG A 251 2.98 -9.91 -8.16
CA ARG A 251 2.35 -10.74 -7.13
C ARG A 251 2.17 -12.21 -7.55
N GLU A 252 1.85 -12.48 -8.81
CA GLU A 252 1.78 -13.83 -9.38
C GLU A 252 3.14 -14.52 -9.29
N HIS A 253 4.22 -13.76 -9.47
CA HIS A 253 5.58 -14.19 -9.20
C HIS A 253 5.94 -14.21 -7.71
N GLY A 254 5.02 -13.98 -6.78
CA GLY A 254 5.30 -13.99 -5.34
C GLY A 254 6.20 -12.85 -4.85
N LEU A 255 6.31 -11.75 -5.62
CA LEU A 255 7.05 -10.56 -5.23
C LEU A 255 6.12 -9.56 -4.53
N VAL A 256 6.64 -8.90 -3.50
CA VAL A 256 5.92 -7.87 -2.74
C VAL A 256 6.07 -6.53 -3.46
N VAL A 257 4.94 -5.85 -3.67
CA VAL A 257 4.90 -4.49 -4.22
C VAL A 257 4.58 -3.52 -3.10
N ASP A 258 5.48 -2.56 -2.86
CA ASP A 258 5.32 -1.58 -1.78
C ASP A 258 4.60 -0.33 -2.28
N LEU A 259 4.89 0.07 -3.52
CA LEU A 259 4.39 1.32 -4.10
C LEU A 259 3.71 1.06 -5.44
N GLU A 260 2.54 1.68 -5.60
CA GLU A 260 1.77 1.69 -6.85
C GLU A 260 1.03 3.04 -6.93
N PRO A 261 1.28 3.90 -7.92
CA PRO A 261 0.56 5.16 -8.01
C PRO A 261 -0.88 4.93 -8.45
N GLU A 262 -1.82 5.79 -8.01
CA GLU A 262 -3.21 5.77 -8.47
C GLU A 262 -3.31 5.99 -9.99
N HIS A 263 -2.45 6.85 -10.54
CA HIS A 263 -2.36 7.12 -11.96
C HIS A 263 -1.10 6.46 -12.56
N PRO A 264 -1.24 5.57 -13.57
CA PRO A 264 -0.13 4.79 -14.09
C PRO A 264 0.75 5.60 -15.06
N LYS A 265 1.44 6.63 -14.55
CA LYS A 265 2.40 7.45 -15.30
C LYS A 265 3.72 7.51 -14.53
N MET A 266 4.83 7.55 -15.28
CA MET A 266 6.19 7.58 -14.71
C MET A 266 6.39 8.73 -13.71
N GLY A 267 5.85 9.93 -14.01
CA GLY A 267 5.93 11.07 -13.10
C GLY A 267 5.29 10.80 -11.75
N HIS A 268 4.10 10.20 -11.72
CA HIS A 268 3.43 9.83 -10.48
C HIS A 268 4.15 8.70 -9.74
N LEU A 269 4.67 7.71 -10.47
CA LEU A 269 5.47 6.63 -9.89
C LEU A 269 6.71 7.18 -9.15
N VAL A 270 7.50 8.03 -9.80
CA VAL A 270 8.71 8.60 -9.21
C VAL A 270 8.37 9.57 -8.07
N GLN A 271 7.32 10.37 -8.18
CA GLN A 271 6.89 11.25 -7.10
C GLN A 271 6.42 10.49 -5.85
N MET A 272 5.65 9.40 -6.03
CA MET A 272 5.26 8.54 -4.93
C MET A 272 6.49 7.89 -4.30
N ALA A 273 7.40 7.32 -5.10
CA ALA A 273 8.64 6.75 -4.61
C ALA A 273 9.48 7.76 -3.82
N ALA A 274 9.59 9.00 -4.30
CA ALA A 274 10.30 10.09 -3.64
C ALA A 274 9.73 10.48 -2.26
N ARG A 275 8.46 10.16 -1.97
CA ARG A 275 7.85 10.43 -0.66
C ARG A 275 8.07 9.30 0.34
N HIS A 276 7.98 8.05 -0.13
CA HIS A 276 7.82 6.89 0.76
C HIS A 276 9.09 6.05 0.92
N THR A 277 10.01 6.07 -0.06
CA THR A 277 11.13 5.11 -0.13
C THR A 277 12.06 5.18 1.09
N HIS A 278 12.36 6.36 1.63
CA HIS A 278 13.25 6.49 2.78
C HIS A 278 12.72 5.80 4.04
N VAL A 279 11.40 5.88 4.27
CA VAL A 279 10.74 5.24 5.41
C VAL A 279 10.62 3.74 5.15
N LEU A 280 10.09 3.35 3.99
CA LEU A 280 9.92 1.94 3.61
C LEU A 280 11.23 1.15 3.65
N ARG A 281 12.34 1.73 3.16
CA ARG A 281 13.67 1.12 3.23
C ARG A 281 14.09 0.81 4.67
N ARG A 282 13.83 1.73 5.61
CA ARG A 282 14.15 1.52 7.03
C ARG A 282 13.29 0.42 7.65
N ILE A 283 12.00 0.39 7.30
CA ILE A 283 11.06 -0.65 7.76
C ILE A 283 11.46 -2.02 7.23
N LYS A 284 11.77 -2.15 5.93
CA LYS A 284 12.25 -3.40 5.34
C LYS A 284 13.54 -3.90 5.99
N ARG A 285 14.50 -3.01 6.24
CA ARG A 285 15.73 -3.35 6.96
C ARG A 285 15.47 -3.80 8.39
N ALA A 286 14.52 -3.18 9.09
CA ALA A 286 14.14 -3.60 10.45
C ALA A 286 13.60 -5.04 10.47
N ARG A 287 12.72 -5.40 9.52
CA ARG A 287 12.18 -6.76 9.38
C ARG A 287 13.28 -7.80 9.18
N SER A 288 14.26 -7.54 8.32
CA SER A 288 15.35 -8.49 8.06
C SER A 288 16.26 -8.72 9.28
N VAL A 289 16.42 -7.72 10.15
CA VAL A 289 17.27 -7.83 11.34
C VAL A 289 16.62 -8.68 12.43
N ASP A 290 15.31 -8.53 12.66
CA ASP A 290 14.58 -9.31 13.68
C ASP A 290 14.59 -10.82 13.40
N VAL A 291 14.60 -11.23 12.12
CA VAL A 291 14.71 -12.65 11.71
C VAL A 291 16.09 -13.25 12.04
N SER A 292 17.12 -12.42 12.23
CA SER A 292 18.51 -12.86 12.46
C SER A 292 18.99 -12.77 13.91
N GLY A 293 18.12 -12.38 14.86
CA GLY A 293 18.41 -12.48 16.30
C GLY A 293 19.57 -11.62 16.82
N GLY A 294 19.89 -10.50 16.15
CA GLY A 294 21.03 -9.67 16.51
C GLY A 294 20.78 -8.74 17.71
N ALA A 295 21.35 -9.07 18.87
CA ALA A 295 21.40 -8.18 20.03
C ALA A 295 22.16 -6.88 19.69
N ARG A 296 21.49 -5.72 19.78
CA ARG A 296 22.13 -4.40 19.64
C ARG A 296 23.14 -4.19 20.77
N GLN A 297 24.40 -3.94 20.42
CA GLN A 297 25.42 -3.44 21.35
C GLN A 297 24.98 -2.07 21.90
N LYS A 298 24.86 -1.95 23.23
CA LYS A 298 24.71 -0.66 23.90
C LYS A 298 26.01 0.12 23.72
N ALA A 299 25.95 1.22 22.97
CA ALA A 299 27.07 2.16 22.88
C ALA A 299 27.34 2.78 24.26
N GLU A 300 28.61 2.91 24.63
CA GLU A 300 29.05 3.63 25.82
C GLU A 300 28.78 5.13 25.64
N GLY A 301 27.78 5.63 26.37
CA GLY A 301 27.28 7.01 26.33
C GLY A 301 25.89 7.09 26.99
N ARG A 302 25.42 8.30 27.31
CA ARG A 302 24.01 8.49 27.73
C ARG A 302 23.09 8.16 26.55
N ASP A 303 22.05 7.38 26.81
CA ASP A 303 21.05 6.97 25.82
C ASP A 303 20.41 8.21 25.15
N PRO A 304 20.53 8.40 23.83
CA PRO A 304 19.93 9.54 23.13
C PRO A 304 18.42 9.69 23.35
N LEU A 305 17.69 8.59 23.58
CA LEU A 305 16.28 8.64 23.92
C LEU A 305 16.08 9.26 25.30
N HIS A 306 16.86 8.80 26.30
CA HIS A 306 16.77 9.30 27.67
C HIS A 306 16.98 10.82 27.73
N GLU A 307 17.90 11.35 26.93
CA GLU A 307 18.21 12.77 26.84
C GLU A 307 17.30 13.56 25.87
N SER A 308 16.35 12.90 25.20
CA SER A 308 15.42 13.58 24.29
C SER A 308 14.57 14.63 25.02
N PRO A 309 14.29 15.79 24.41
CA PRO A 309 13.50 16.85 25.04
C PRO A 309 12.14 16.37 25.56
N PHE A 310 11.45 15.49 24.82
CA PHE A 310 10.17 14.94 25.24
C PHE A 310 10.27 14.09 26.51
N LEU A 311 11.20 13.13 26.59
CA LEU A 311 11.33 12.29 27.79
C LEU A 311 11.82 13.07 29.01
N LYS A 312 12.71 14.06 28.81
CA LYS A 312 13.12 14.98 29.88
C LYS A 312 11.92 15.76 30.44
N ALA A 313 11.07 16.30 29.56
CA ALA A 313 9.84 16.99 29.99
C ALA A 313 8.88 16.06 30.75
N CYS A 314 8.71 14.81 30.30
CA CYS A 314 7.91 13.81 31.03
C CYS A 314 8.44 13.51 32.44
N ARG A 315 9.74 13.69 32.68
CA ARG A 315 10.38 13.54 34.00
C ARG A 315 10.50 14.86 34.77
N LEU A 316 9.88 15.95 34.27
CA LEU A 316 9.95 17.29 34.86
C LEU A 316 11.37 17.86 34.93
N GLU A 317 12.24 17.46 34.00
CA GLU A 317 13.61 17.96 33.89
C GLU A 317 13.71 19.19 32.98
N PRO A 318 14.72 20.07 33.17
CA PRO A 318 14.96 21.19 32.26
C PRO A 318 15.24 20.73 30.82
N THR A 319 14.54 21.33 29.86
CA THR A 319 14.70 21.09 28.43
C THR A 319 15.24 22.33 27.71
N PRO A 320 15.95 22.18 26.57
CA PRO A 320 16.41 23.33 25.79
C PRO A 320 15.26 24.12 25.13
N TYR A 321 14.08 23.49 24.99
CA TYR A 321 12.83 24.07 24.50
C TYR A 321 11.65 23.20 24.96
N THR A 322 10.42 23.70 24.82
CA THR A 322 9.21 22.91 25.08
C THR A 322 8.98 21.91 23.96
N PRO A 323 9.02 20.59 24.22
CA PRO A 323 8.81 19.59 23.18
C PRO A 323 7.36 19.57 22.71
N ILE A 324 7.14 19.32 21.42
CA ILE A 324 5.82 19.26 20.79
C ILE A 324 5.59 17.93 20.08
N TRP A 325 4.39 17.40 20.24
CA TRP A 325 3.79 16.38 19.40
C TRP A 325 2.31 16.69 19.24
N ILE A 326 1.68 16.21 18.18
CA ILE A 326 0.27 16.53 17.87
C ILE A 326 -0.58 15.26 17.97
N MET A 327 -1.76 15.33 18.60
CA MET A 327 -2.69 14.20 18.53
C MET A 327 -3.24 14.07 17.11
N ARG A 328 -3.29 12.84 16.58
CA ARG A 328 -3.61 12.55 15.17
C ARG A 328 -2.58 13.12 14.18
N GLN A 329 -1.28 13.06 14.52
CA GLN A 329 -0.15 13.31 13.59
C GLN A 329 -0.37 12.59 12.25
N ALA A 330 -0.60 11.28 12.30
CA ALA A 330 -0.99 10.51 11.14
C ALA A 330 -2.49 10.67 10.90
N GLY A 331 -2.88 11.37 9.83
CA GLY A 331 -4.29 11.62 9.58
C GLY A 331 -4.63 12.10 8.18
N ARG A 332 -5.93 12.25 7.94
CA ARG A 332 -6.54 12.57 6.63
C ARG A 332 -6.06 13.87 5.99
N TYR A 333 -5.41 14.76 6.74
CA TYR A 333 -4.84 15.99 6.20
C TYR A 333 -3.55 15.73 5.39
N MET A 334 -2.83 14.65 5.68
CA MET A 334 -1.60 14.26 4.98
C MET A 334 -1.89 13.54 3.67
N GLN A 335 -1.14 13.88 2.62
CA GLN A 335 -1.28 13.22 1.33
C GLN A 335 -0.80 11.77 1.39
N GLU A 336 0.33 11.54 2.04
CA GLU A 336 0.97 10.24 2.24
C GLU A 336 0.01 9.25 2.91
N TYR A 337 -0.69 9.70 3.95
CA TYR A 337 -1.73 8.92 4.62
C TYR A 337 -2.91 8.61 3.70
N ARG A 338 -3.39 9.59 2.92
CA ARG A 338 -4.51 9.39 1.99
C ARG A 338 -4.17 8.39 0.88
N GLU A 339 -2.94 8.41 0.39
CA GLU A 339 -2.44 7.47 -0.64
C GLU A 339 -2.47 6.01 -0.16
N ILE A 340 -2.08 5.77 1.10
CA ILE A 340 -2.15 4.43 1.72
C ILE A 340 -3.61 4.06 2.01
N ARG A 341 -4.38 4.96 2.66
CA ARG A 341 -5.75 4.69 3.10
C ARG A 341 -6.75 4.54 1.94
N GLY A 342 -6.43 5.09 0.76
CA GLY A 342 -7.24 4.95 -0.44
C GLY A 342 -7.36 3.51 -0.96
N LYS A 343 -6.45 2.61 -0.55
CA LYS A 343 -6.36 1.23 -1.06
C LYS A 343 -6.77 0.14 -0.07
N LEU A 344 -6.88 0.49 1.21
CA LEU A 344 -7.11 -0.45 2.31
C LEU A 344 -8.22 0.08 3.19
N SER A 345 -9.00 -0.78 3.85
CA SER A 345 -9.86 -0.33 4.95
C SER A 345 -9.01 0.18 6.13
N PHE A 346 -9.66 0.81 7.12
CA PHE A 346 -8.93 1.34 8.28
C PHE A 346 -8.40 0.20 9.15
N LEU A 347 -9.23 -0.83 9.36
CA LEU A 347 -8.81 -2.03 10.07
C LEU A 347 -7.68 -2.74 9.33
N ASP A 348 -7.78 -2.93 8.01
CA ASP A 348 -6.70 -3.56 7.23
C ASP A 348 -5.38 -2.80 7.38
N LEU A 349 -5.43 -1.46 7.40
CA LEU A 349 -4.25 -0.63 7.62
C LEU A 349 -3.68 -0.84 9.04
N CYS A 350 -4.52 -0.93 10.07
CA CYS A 350 -4.08 -1.21 11.44
C CYS A 350 -3.51 -2.63 11.59
N HIS A 351 -4.07 -3.62 10.90
CA HIS A 351 -3.62 -5.02 10.89
C HIS A 351 -2.32 -5.24 10.10
N ARG A 352 -1.90 -4.24 9.29
CA ARG A 352 -0.64 -4.26 8.53
C ARG A 352 0.46 -3.53 9.27
N SER A 353 1.27 -4.28 10.05
CA SER A 353 2.32 -3.73 10.90
C SER A 353 3.35 -2.86 10.17
N ASP A 354 3.70 -3.21 8.93
CA ASP A 354 4.57 -2.37 8.08
C ASP A 354 3.95 -1.01 7.79
N LEU A 355 2.69 -1.01 7.37
CA LEU A 355 2.01 0.21 6.96
C LEU A 355 1.67 1.09 8.17
N ALA A 356 1.29 0.49 9.31
CA ALA A 356 1.11 1.22 10.56
C ALA A 356 2.43 1.89 11.01
N ALA A 357 3.56 1.18 10.90
CA ALA A 357 4.87 1.76 11.18
C ALA A 357 5.26 2.86 10.18
N GLU A 358 5.00 2.66 8.89
CA GLU A 358 5.26 3.66 7.83
C GLU A 358 4.50 4.95 8.08
N VAL A 359 3.20 4.83 8.34
CA VAL A 359 2.33 5.97 8.64
C VAL A 359 2.82 6.72 9.89
N THR A 360 3.24 5.99 10.92
CA THR A 360 3.81 6.55 12.16
C THR A 360 5.08 7.37 11.91
N VAL A 361 6.07 6.74 11.27
CA VAL A 361 7.40 7.35 11.03
C VAL A 361 7.26 8.54 10.08
N THR A 362 6.49 8.39 9.00
CA THR A 362 6.26 9.43 8.00
C THR A 362 5.62 10.67 8.63
N ALA A 363 4.61 10.48 9.49
CA ALA A 363 3.95 11.60 10.15
C ALA A 363 4.88 12.34 11.10
N ALA A 364 5.65 11.63 11.92
CA ALA A 364 6.56 12.24 12.86
C ALA A 364 7.64 13.08 12.16
N GLU A 365 8.25 12.53 11.11
CA GLU A 365 9.30 13.19 10.34
C GLU A 365 8.78 14.38 9.53
N ARG A 366 7.61 14.23 8.91
CA ARG A 366 7.01 15.31 8.11
C ARG A 366 6.68 16.53 8.96
N LEU A 367 6.27 16.31 10.19
CA LEU A 367 5.92 17.38 11.14
C LEU A 367 7.12 17.90 11.93
N GLY A 368 8.23 17.15 11.98
CA GLY A 368 9.39 17.50 12.81
C GLY A 368 9.06 17.55 14.31
N VAL A 369 8.20 16.63 14.78
CA VAL A 369 7.78 16.56 16.19
C VAL A 369 8.83 15.87 17.06
N ASP A 370 8.77 16.16 18.37
CA ASP A 370 9.68 15.62 19.38
C ASP A 370 9.30 14.23 19.90
N ALA A 371 8.14 13.72 19.49
CA ALA A 371 7.71 12.35 19.77
C ALA A 371 6.74 11.85 18.69
N ALA A 372 6.93 10.60 18.28
CA ALA A 372 6.00 9.90 17.41
C ALA A 372 4.97 9.16 18.27
N ILE A 373 3.72 9.03 17.79
CA ILE A 373 2.72 8.15 18.39
C ILE A 373 2.39 7.03 17.42
N ILE A 374 2.39 5.79 17.89
CA ILE A 374 2.08 4.63 17.05
C ILE A 374 0.70 4.80 16.41
N PHE A 375 0.60 4.50 15.12
CA PHE A 375 -0.67 4.52 14.41
C PHE A 375 -1.51 3.31 14.80
N GLY A 376 -2.77 3.54 15.15
CA GLY A 376 -3.73 2.51 15.52
C GLY A 376 -5.07 3.10 15.95
N ASP A 377 -5.90 2.31 16.59
CA ASP A 377 -7.15 2.75 17.20
C ASP A 377 -7.33 2.13 18.60
N ILE A 378 -7.98 2.88 19.50
CA ILE A 378 -8.20 2.43 20.88
C ILE A 378 -9.09 1.18 20.94
N LEU A 379 -9.95 0.94 19.95
CA LEU A 379 -10.90 -0.17 19.95
C LEU A 379 -10.32 -1.51 19.48
N LEU A 380 -9.13 -1.52 18.88
CA LEU A 380 -8.46 -2.76 18.48
C LEU A 380 -8.24 -3.69 19.68
N VAL A 381 -8.05 -3.13 20.88
CA VAL A 381 -7.84 -3.91 22.11
C VAL A 381 -9.08 -4.71 22.53
N VAL A 382 -10.29 -4.30 22.11
CA VAL A 382 -11.55 -4.99 22.45
C VAL A 382 -12.08 -5.87 21.32
N GLU A 383 -11.50 -5.77 20.11
CA GLU A 383 -11.88 -6.61 18.96
C GLU A 383 -11.84 -8.12 19.28
N PRO A 384 -10.78 -8.67 19.92
CA PRO A 384 -10.70 -10.09 20.25
C PRO A 384 -11.71 -10.55 21.31
N MET A 385 -12.33 -9.61 22.05
CA MET A 385 -13.32 -9.92 23.07
C MET A 385 -14.66 -10.40 22.49
N GLY A 386 -14.83 -10.39 21.15
CA GLY A 386 -16.02 -10.90 20.46
C GLY A 386 -17.12 -9.85 20.24
N VAL A 387 -16.77 -8.56 20.26
CA VAL A 387 -17.71 -7.45 20.13
C VAL A 387 -18.17 -7.18 18.69
N ALA A 388 -17.53 -7.82 17.71
CA ALA A 388 -17.75 -7.60 16.27
C ALA A 388 -17.63 -6.11 15.91
N LEU A 389 -16.38 -5.63 15.91
CA LEU A 389 -16.01 -4.25 15.60
C LEU A 389 -15.97 -4.02 14.08
N GLU A 390 -16.61 -2.96 13.62
CA GLU A 390 -16.57 -2.52 12.23
C GLU A 390 -16.31 -1.01 12.15
N PHE A 391 -15.57 -0.56 11.13
CA PHE A 391 -15.41 0.86 10.82
C PHE A 391 -16.12 1.19 9.52
N THR A 392 -17.32 1.76 9.61
CA THR A 392 -18.10 2.14 8.43
C THR A 392 -17.65 3.50 7.89
N LYS A 393 -17.87 3.72 6.59
CA LYS A 393 -17.46 4.96 5.92
C LYS A 393 -18.38 6.11 6.34
N GLY A 394 -17.92 6.92 7.29
CA GLY A 394 -18.58 8.16 7.69
C GLY A 394 -19.20 8.14 9.09
N ASP A 395 -19.58 6.97 9.61
CA ASP A 395 -20.27 6.86 10.91
C ASP A 395 -19.36 6.47 12.08
N GLY A 396 -18.07 6.26 11.82
CA GLY A 396 -17.09 5.87 12.84
C GLY A 396 -17.19 4.38 13.21
N PRO A 397 -16.65 3.99 14.37
CA PRO A 397 -16.69 2.59 14.80
C PRO A 397 -18.08 2.16 15.25
N VAL A 398 -18.47 0.95 14.87
CA VAL A 398 -19.71 0.27 15.25
C VAL A 398 -19.35 -1.05 15.93
N ILE A 399 -19.99 -1.32 17.07
CA ILE A 399 -19.92 -2.58 17.81
C ILE A 399 -21.28 -3.26 17.68
N HIS A 400 -21.30 -4.42 17.02
CA HIS A 400 -22.54 -5.14 16.71
C HIS A 400 -23.10 -5.94 17.89
N HIS A 401 -22.26 -6.29 18.88
CA HIS A 401 -22.67 -7.04 20.06
C HIS A 401 -22.55 -6.23 21.37
N PRO A 402 -23.32 -5.13 21.54
CA PRO A 402 -23.16 -4.20 22.65
C PRO A 402 -23.58 -4.78 24.00
N VAL A 403 -22.81 -4.51 25.05
CA VAL A 403 -23.07 -4.96 26.43
C VAL A 403 -24.20 -4.13 27.05
N ARG A 404 -25.28 -4.76 27.50
CA ARG A 404 -26.46 -4.08 28.09
C ARG A 404 -26.73 -4.50 29.53
N CYS A 405 -26.27 -5.68 29.95
CA CYS A 405 -26.50 -6.21 31.30
C CYS A 405 -25.39 -7.18 31.75
N GLY A 406 -25.38 -7.57 33.02
CA GLY A 406 -24.42 -8.54 33.56
C GLY A 406 -24.37 -9.89 32.83
N ALA A 407 -25.49 -10.37 32.26
CA ALA A 407 -25.50 -11.63 31.50
C ALA A 407 -24.65 -11.56 30.23
N ASP A 408 -24.56 -10.37 29.61
CA ASP A 408 -23.81 -10.14 28.38
C ASP A 408 -22.30 -10.28 28.58
N LEU A 409 -21.78 -10.03 29.79
CA LEU A 409 -20.36 -10.17 30.10
C LEU A 409 -19.86 -11.61 29.89
N LYS A 410 -20.74 -12.60 30.01
CA LYS A 410 -20.40 -14.02 29.82
C LYS A 410 -19.99 -14.36 28.39
N ARG A 411 -20.39 -13.56 27.40
CA ARG A 411 -19.99 -13.76 25.99
C ARG A 411 -18.64 -13.16 25.65
N LEU A 412 -18.12 -12.28 26.51
CA LEU A 412 -16.84 -11.62 26.28
C LEU A 412 -15.70 -12.62 26.46
N ARG A 413 -14.88 -12.74 25.43
CA ARG A 413 -13.74 -13.66 25.39
C ARG A 413 -12.54 -13.08 26.16
N PRO A 414 -11.70 -13.92 26.79
CA PRO A 414 -10.39 -13.47 27.25
C PRO A 414 -9.56 -13.00 26.03
N VAL A 415 -8.64 -12.06 26.27
CA VAL A 415 -7.74 -11.55 25.22
C VAL A 415 -6.36 -12.18 25.44
N ASP A 416 -5.91 -12.98 24.48
CA ASP A 416 -4.52 -13.40 24.41
C ASP A 416 -3.74 -12.37 23.59
N MET A 417 -2.79 -11.69 24.24
CA MET A 417 -2.05 -10.57 23.64
C MET A 417 -1.17 -11.03 22.46
N GLU A 418 -0.55 -12.20 22.57
CA GLU A 418 0.38 -12.69 21.55
C GLU A 418 -0.38 -13.27 20.35
N GLU A 419 -1.45 -14.03 20.62
CA GLU A 419 -2.29 -14.58 19.56
C GLU A 419 -3.06 -13.49 18.81
N SER A 420 -3.67 -12.55 19.54
CA SER A 420 -4.66 -11.64 18.95
C SER A 420 -4.12 -10.26 18.59
N LEU A 421 -3.05 -9.79 19.24
CA LEU A 421 -2.58 -8.39 19.12
C LEU A 421 -1.08 -8.27 18.78
N SER A 422 -0.39 -9.37 18.47
CA SER A 422 1.05 -9.37 18.12
C SER A 422 1.38 -8.46 16.94
N PHE A 423 0.46 -8.28 15.98
CA PHE A 423 0.65 -7.36 14.87
C PHE A 423 0.83 -5.89 15.31
N LEU A 424 0.23 -5.49 16.44
CA LEU A 424 0.41 -4.14 17.03
C LEU A 424 1.79 -4.00 17.65
N PHE A 425 2.25 -5.04 18.35
CA PHE A 425 3.61 -5.07 18.92
C PHE A 425 4.68 -5.08 17.82
N GLU A 426 4.42 -5.79 16.73
CA GLU A 426 5.28 -5.76 15.55
C GLU A 426 5.33 -4.36 14.91
N ALA A 427 4.19 -3.66 14.81
CA ALA A 427 4.16 -2.29 14.33
C ALA A 427 5.03 -1.36 15.22
N VAL A 428 4.99 -1.56 16.54
CA VAL A 428 5.86 -0.85 17.49
C VAL A 428 7.34 -1.14 17.24
N ARG A 429 7.74 -2.42 17.08
CA ARG A 429 9.14 -2.80 16.81
C ARG A 429 9.65 -2.14 15.53
N LEU A 430 8.88 -2.24 14.45
CA LEU A 430 9.22 -1.66 13.16
C LEU A 430 9.31 -0.13 13.22
N ALA A 431 8.32 0.53 13.82
CA ALA A 431 8.33 1.99 13.98
C ALA A 431 9.52 2.43 14.82
N ARG A 432 9.81 1.75 15.93
CA ARG A 432 10.93 2.08 16.80
C ARG A 432 12.26 1.90 16.10
N ALA A 433 12.43 0.84 15.32
CA ALA A 433 13.65 0.59 14.56
C ALA A 433 13.86 1.62 13.43
N ALA A 434 12.77 2.12 12.83
CA ALA A 434 12.80 3.06 11.72
C ALA A 434 12.91 4.54 12.13
N LEU A 435 12.39 4.92 13.30
CA LEU A 435 12.45 6.29 13.83
C LEU A 435 13.90 6.70 14.20
N PRO A 436 14.24 7.99 14.09
CA PRO A 436 15.52 8.52 14.60
C PRO A 436 15.75 8.13 16.06
N SER A 437 17.01 7.85 16.42
CA SER A 437 17.38 7.31 17.74
C SER A 437 17.10 8.26 18.91
N ASN A 438 16.80 9.54 18.65
CA ASN A 438 16.47 10.54 19.66
C ASN A 438 14.97 10.92 19.70
N ILE A 439 14.13 10.36 18.82
CA ILE A 439 12.69 10.62 18.80
C ILE A 439 11.98 9.47 19.52
N PRO A 440 11.44 9.66 20.75
CA PRO A 440 10.68 8.63 21.45
C PRO A 440 9.38 8.25 20.73
N LEU A 441 8.97 7.00 20.91
CA LEU A 441 7.71 6.44 20.43
C LEU A 441 6.73 6.33 21.60
N ILE A 442 5.53 6.88 21.40
CA ILE A 442 4.40 6.84 22.33
C ILE A 442 3.51 5.67 21.93
N GLY A 443 3.33 4.73 22.86
CA GLY A 443 2.26 3.73 22.80
C GLY A 443 0.98 4.27 23.40
N PHE A 444 -0.16 3.67 23.09
CA PHE A 444 -1.42 4.13 23.67
C PHE A 444 -2.48 3.05 23.79
N ALA A 445 -3.50 3.35 24.61
CA ALA A 445 -4.73 2.58 24.73
C ALA A 445 -5.90 3.50 25.11
N GLY A 446 -7.13 3.04 24.88
CA GLY A 446 -8.31 3.66 25.49
C GLY A 446 -8.34 3.37 26.98
N ALA A 447 -8.75 4.34 27.79
CA ALA A 447 -8.99 4.11 29.20
C ALA A 447 -10.22 3.20 29.42
N PRO A 448 -10.32 2.46 30.54
CA PRO A 448 -11.39 1.50 30.78
C PRO A 448 -12.81 2.10 30.59
N PHE A 449 -13.06 3.30 31.09
CA PHE A 449 -14.37 3.96 30.97
C PHE A 449 -14.74 4.23 29.51
N THR A 450 -13.78 4.75 28.74
CA THR A 450 -13.97 5.06 27.33
C THR A 450 -14.22 3.79 26.51
N LEU A 451 -13.48 2.71 26.74
CA LEU A 451 -13.70 1.42 26.08
C LEU A 451 -15.04 0.80 26.47
N ALA A 452 -15.39 0.79 27.75
CA ALA A 452 -16.67 0.32 28.25
C ALA A 452 -17.82 1.10 27.60
N SER A 453 -17.68 2.43 27.46
CA SER A 453 -18.67 3.28 26.83
C SER A 453 -18.93 2.88 25.38
N TYR A 454 -17.89 2.60 24.59
CA TYR A 454 -18.07 2.08 23.23
C TYR A 454 -18.73 0.70 23.22
N MET A 455 -18.26 -0.22 24.06
CA MET A 455 -18.81 -1.58 24.15
C MET A 455 -20.26 -1.61 24.60
N ILE A 456 -20.68 -0.65 25.42
CA ILE A 456 -22.05 -0.53 25.90
C ILE A 456 -22.89 0.21 24.86
N GLU A 457 -22.55 1.43 24.47
CA GLU A 457 -23.35 2.22 23.53
C GLU A 457 -23.47 1.53 22.15
N GLY A 458 -22.41 0.85 21.72
CA GLY A 458 -22.28 0.24 20.39
C GLY A 458 -21.66 1.18 19.35
N ARG A 459 -21.37 2.43 19.71
CA ARG A 459 -20.74 3.49 18.90
C ARG A 459 -20.42 4.70 19.81
N GLY A 460 -19.86 5.77 19.25
CA GLY A 460 -19.76 7.05 19.97
C GLY A 460 -21.15 7.63 20.30
N SER A 461 -21.31 8.23 21.48
CA SER A 461 -22.58 8.77 21.97
C SER A 461 -22.40 10.20 22.47
N ARG A 462 -23.44 11.04 22.41
CA ARG A 462 -23.35 12.41 22.98
C ARG A 462 -23.64 12.44 24.47
N GLN A 463 -24.46 11.51 24.96
CA GLN A 463 -25.00 11.53 26.32
C GLN A 463 -24.61 10.31 27.14
N TYR A 464 -24.09 9.25 26.50
CA TYR A 464 -23.66 8.01 27.16
C TYR A 464 -24.73 7.43 28.09
N GLN A 465 -26.00 7.50 27.65
CA GLN A 465 -27.16 7.12 28.47
C GLN A 465 -27.15 5.63 28.83
N GLN A 466 -26.74 4.76 27.91
CA GLN A 466 -26.70 3.31 28.13
C GLN A 466 -25.54 2.97 29.06
N THR A 467 -24.39 3.62 28.89
CA THR A 467 -23.25 3.51 29.81
C THR A 467 -23.67 3.85 31.24
N LYS A 468 -24.28 5.02 31.44
CA LYS A 468 -24.77 5.47 32.75
C LYS A 468 -25.87 4.57 33.31
N THR A 469 -26.75 4.06 32.43
CA THR A 469 -27.80 3.11 32.84
C THR A 469 -27.21 1.84 33.44
N LEU A 470 -26.20 1.24 32.81
CA LEU A 470 -25.53 0.06 33.37
C LEU A 470 -24.80 0.41 34.67
N MET A 471 -24.07 1.53 34.68
CA MET A 471 -23.32 2.04 35.84
C MET A 471 -24.19 2.16 37.09
N TYR A 472 -25.38 2.76 36.97
CA TYR A 472 -26.27 2.97 38.13
C TYR A 472 -27.20 1.79 38.44
N ARG A 473 -27.68 1.04 37.44
CA ARG A 473 -28.67 -0.04 37.66
C ARG A 473 -28.03 -1.37 38.02
N ASP A 474 -26.81 -1.61 37.57
CA ASP A 474 -26.06 -2.83 37.87
C ASP A 474 -24.57 -2.50 38.13
N PRO A 475 -24.25 -1.85 39.26
CA PRO A 475 -22.87 -1.51 39.62
C PRO A 475 -21.94 -2.73 39.65
N ALA A 476 -22.45 -3.90 40.03
CA ALA A 476 -21.66 -5.13 40.06
C ALA A 476 -21.19 -5.53 38.65
N ALA A 477 -22.09 -5.54 37.65
CA ALA A 477 -21.70 -5.76 36.27
C ALA A 477 -20.78 -4.67 35.72
N TRP A 478 -21.02 -3.40 36.08
CA TRP A 478 -20.16 -2.28 35.70
C TRP A 478 -18.73 -2.49 36.19
N HIS A 479 -18.54 -2.72 37.50
CA HIS A 479 -17.22 -2.93 38.09
C HIS A 479 -16.54 -4.18 37.51
N ALA A 480 -17.28 -5.26 37.26
CA ALA A 480 -16.73 -6.46 36.63
C ALA A 480 -16.22 -6.21 35.19
N LEU A 481 -16.95 -5.42 34.39
CA LEU A 481 -16.52 -5.04 33.04
C LEU A 481 -15.30 -4.12 33.10
N MET A 482 -15.34 -3.08 33.94
CA MET A 482 -14.25 -2.11 34.09
C MET A 482 -12.97 -2.74 34.63
N GLU A 483 -13.09 -3.69 35.56
CA GLU A 483 -11.96 -4.45 36.07
C GLU A 483 -11.31 -5.26 34.94
N ARG A 484 -12.11 -6.00 34.18
CA ARG A 484 -11.62 -6.76 33.02
C ARG A 484 -10.93 -5.88 31.99
N LEU A 485 -11.49 -4.72 31.68
CA LEU A 485 -10.90 -3.77 30.74
C LEU A 485 -9.61 -3.14 31.29
N ALA A 486 -9.53 -2.85 32.59
CA ALA A 486 -8.31 -2.36 33.21
C ALA A 486 -7.17 -3.39 33.07
N ASP A 487 -7.44 -4.69 33.25
CA ASP A 487 -6.44 -5.74 33.03
C ASP A 487 -5.96 -5.81 31.59
N VAL A 488 -6.90 -5.89 30.65
CA VAL A 488 -6.60 -5.95 29.21
C VAL A 488 -5.79 -4.73 28.77
N VAL A 489 -6.14 -3.54 29.24
CA VAL A 489 -5.42 -2.30 28.94
C VAL A 489 -4.00 -2.33 29.50
N SER A 490 -3.81 -2.79 30.75
CA SER A 490 -2.47 -2.91 31.35
C SER A 490 -1.59 -3.90 30.60
N ASP A 491 -2.12 -5.08 30.29
CA ASP A 491 -1.39 -6.14 29.59
C ASP A 491 -1.00 -5.68 28.17
N TYR A 492 -1.91 -5.02 27.46
CA TYR A 492 -1.66 -4.46 26.14
C TYR A 492 -0.59 -3.35 26.17
N LEU A 493 -0.67 -2.41 27.12
CA LEU A 493 0.34 -1.36 27.25
C LEU A 493 1.71 -1.92 27.67
N ASN A 494 1.75 -2.92 28.54
CA ASN A 494 2.99 -3.62 28.89
C ASN A 494 3.59 -4.36 27.68
N GLY A 495 2.75 -4.94 26.82
CA GLY A 495 3.17 -5.50 25.53
C GLY A 495 3.83 -4.45 24.62
N GLN A 496 3.22 -3.26 24.49
CA GLN A 496 3.84 -2.15 23.75
C GLN A 496 5.16 -1.68 24.37
N ILE A 497 5.25 -1.61 25.70
CA ILE A 497 6.49 -1.27 26.41
C ILE A 497 7.58 -2.30 26.13
N ALA A 498 7.25 -3.59 26.16
CA ALA A 498 8.18 -4.66 25.83
C ALA A 498 8.61 -4.62 24.35
N ALA A 499 7.70 -4.24 23.45
CA ALA A 499 7.97 -4.06 22.02
C ALA A 499 8.83 -2.82 21.71
N GLY A 500 8.88 -1.84 22.61
CA GLY A 500 9.85 -0.74 22.55
C GLY A 500 9.27 0.68 22.50
N VAL A 501 8.07 0.93 23.03
CA VAL A 501 7.62 2.32 23.30
C VAL A 501 8.33 2.90 24.54
N GLN A 502 8.55 4.21 24.55
CA GLN A 502 9.23 4.92 25.65
C GLN A 502 8.23 5.61 26.60
N VAL A 503 7.01 5.87 26.14
CA VAL A 503 5.93 6.53 26.89
C VAL A 503 4.63 5.85 26.52
N VAL A 504 3.68 5.78 27.45
CA VAL A 504 2.32 5.32 27.16
C VAL A 504 1.29 6.40 27.46
N GLN A 505 0.26 6.50 26.62
CA GLN A 505 -0.87 7.40 26.82
C GLN A 505 -2.18 6.63 26.97
N LEU A 506 -2.93 6.95 28.03
CA LEU A 506 -4.31 6.51 28.22
C LEU A 506 -5.26 7.61 27.75
N PHE A 507 -6.13 7.27 26.79
CA PHE A 507 -7.16 8.15 26.27
C PHE A 507 -8.50 7.88 26.98
N ASP A 508 -8.88 8.75 27.91
CA ASP A 508 -10.19 8.74 28.55
C ASP A 508 -11.12 9.80 27.95
N SER A 509 -11.39 9.67 26.66
CA SER A 509 -12.08 10.67 25.84
C SER A 509 -13.53 10.95 26.25
N TRP A 510 -14.17 10.05 26.99
CA TRP A 510 -15.59 10.21 27.32
C TRP A 510 -15.86 10.59 28.78
N VAL A 511 -14.83 10.63 29.61
CA VAL A 511 -14.98 10.75 31.07
C VAL A 511 -15.59 12.08 31.52
N GLY A 512 -15.40 13.15 30.76
CA GLY A 512 -15.96 14.47 31.04
C GLY A 512 -17.50 14.53 31.06
N CYS A 513 -18.19 13.45 30.66
CA CYS A 513 -19.64 13.36 30.82
C CYS A 513 -20.12 13.04 32.25
N LEU A 514 -19.21 12.79 33.19
CA LEU A 514 -19.49 12.46 34.59
C LEU A 514 -19.30 13.66 35.51
N ASN A 515 -19.95 13.62 36.68
CA ASN A 515 -19.62 14.50 37.80
C ASN A 515 -18.47 13.89 38.63
N PRO A 516 -17.86 14.66 39.56
CA PRO A 516 -16.73 14.19 40.36
C PRO A 516 -16.99 12.97 41.22
N ASP A 517 -18.18 12.82 41.77
CA ASP A 517 -18.52 11.71 42.66
C ASP A 517 -18.66 10.41 41.86
N ASP A 518 -19.36 10.47 40.72
CA ASP A 518 -19.44 9.35 39.78
C ASP A 518 -18.06 8.95 39.25
N TYR A 519 -17.20 9.92 38.94
CA TYR A 519 -15.83 9.62 38.51
C TYR A 519 -15.04 8.89 39.61
N ARG A 520 -15.11 9.36 40.86
CA ARG A 520 -14.39 8.76 42.00
C ARG A 520 -14.88 7.35 42.30
N GLU A 521 -16.17 7.08 42.17
CA GLU A 521 -16.76 5.78 42.44
C GLU A 521 -16.54 4.81 41.28
N PHE A 522 -16.92 5.20 40.06
CA PHE A 522 -17.11 4.28 38.95
C PHE A 522 -15.93 4.20 37.98
N VAL A 523 -15.00 5.17 38.00
CA VAL A 523 -13.91 5.26 37.00
C VAL A 523 -12.52 5.24 37.64
N LEU A 524 -12.26 6.16 38.58
CA LEU A 524 -10.95 6.38 39.18
C LEU A 524 -10.28 5.09 39.72
N PRO A 525 -10.99 4.16 40.40
CA PRO A 525 -10.37 2.93 40.90
C PRO A 525 -9.80 2.05 39.78
N HIS A 526 -10.49 1.99 38.65
CA HIS A 526 -10.11 1.15 37.50
C HIS A 526 -9.02 1.79 36.67
N THR A 527 -9.06 3.11 36.49
CA THR A 527 -7.95 3.86 35.86
C THR A 527 -6.68 3.73 36.69
N LYS A 528 -6.77 3.86 38.03
CA LYS A 528 -5.63 3.61 38.93
C LYS A 528 -5.12 2.18 38.80
N ARG A 529 -6.01 1.19 38.80
CA ARG A 529 -5.64 -0.23 38.61
C ARG A 529 -4.88 -0.44 37.30
N ALA A 530 -5.38 0.14 36.21
CA ALA A 530 -4.74 0.04 34.89
C ALA A 530 -3.31 0.60 34.91
N ILE A 531 -3.11 1.78 35.54
CA ILE A 531 -1.81 2.46 35.63
C ILE A 531 -0.85 1.74 36.59
N THR A 532 -1.31 1.31 37.76
CA THR A 532 -0.46 0.66 38.77
C THR A 532 0.12 -0.68 38.30
N LYS A 533 -0.57 -1.37 37.37
CA LYS A 533 -0.09 -2.62 36.77
C LYS A 533 0.92 -2.42 35.63
N LEU A 534 1.19 -1.18 35.22
CA LEU A 534 2.19 -0.91 34.18
C LEU A 534 3.61 -1.09 34.71
N LYS A 535 4.52 -1.47 33.81
CA LYS A 535 5.94 -1.58 34.11
C LYS A 535 6.47 -0.26 34.69
N PRO A 536 7.11 -0.28 35.89
CA PRO A 536 7.66 0.92 36.50
C PRO A 536 8.72 1.60 35.63
N GLY A 537 8.81 2.94 35.74
CA GLY A 537 9.84 3.74 35.09
C GLY A 537 9.50 4.23 33.68
N VAL A 538 8.38 3.80 33.09
CA VAL A 538 7.84 4.35 31.85
C VAL A 538 6.90 5.52 32.18
N PRO A 539 7.09 6.73 31.63
CA PRO A 539 6.13 7.81 31.81
C PRO A 539 4.75 7.45 31.27
N VAL A 540 3.71 7.81 32.04
CA VAL A 540 2.31 7.56 31.71
C VAL A 540 1.60 8.90 31.59
N ILE A 541 0.98 9.16 30.44
CA ILE A 541 0.16 10.33 30.18
C ILE A 541 -1.31 9.92 30.27
N HIS A 542 -2.09 10.57 31.14
CA HIS A 542 -3.54 10.39 31.19
C HIS A 542 -4.21 11.60 30.53
N PHE A 543 -4.88 11.37 29.40
CA PHE A 543 -5.57 12.41 28.64
C PHE A 543 -7.08 12.21 28.73
N GLY A 544 -7.80 13.21 29.24
CA GLY A 544 -9.26 13.27 29.21
C GLY A 544 -9.75 14.57 28.57
N THR A 545 -10.93 14.54 27.97
CA THR A 545 -11.60 15.74 27.43
C THR A 545 -12.77 16.13 28.31
N ASP A 546 -13.08 17.43 28.34
CA ASP A 546 -14.17 18.02 29.13
C ASP A 546 -14.06 17.71 30.64
N THR A 547 -12.83 17.61 31.16
CA THR A 547 -12.56 17.22 32.55
C THR A 547 -12.33 18.38 33.51
N THR A 548 -12.64 19.62 33.13
CA THR A 548 -12.40 20.82 33.97
C THR A 548 -13.07 20.72 35.34
N SER A 549 -14.18 19.99 35.43
CA SER A 549 -14.93 19.78 36.67
C SER A 549 -14.46 18.60 37.51
N LEU A 550 -13.59 17.72 37.01
CA LEU A 550 -13.26 16.40 37.60
C LEU A 550 -12.03 16.41 38.52
#